data_AF-A0A5D9CBH0-F1
#
_entry.id   AF-A0A5D9CBH0-F1
#
_cell.length_a   1.000
_cell.length_b   1.000
_cell.length_c   1.000
_cell.angle_alpha   90.00
_cell.angle_beta   90.00
_cell.angle_gamma   90.00
#
_symmetry.space_group_name_H-M   'P 1'
#
loop_
_entity.id
_entity.type
_entity.pdbx_description
1 polymer ?
#
loop_
_entity_poly.entity_id
_entity_poly.type
_entity_poly.pdbx_seq_one_letter_code
_entity_poly.pdbx_strand_id
1 'polypeptide(L)'
;MGERIRGSAGVKLRKRRLARTGGLCERCEAAGRVTLATRVDHIQPLALGGEDVDENTRNLCEPCHLEVTAEQFNHAAPIEGRGIGRDGRPTSADHPWNRDRSGPPPGSKV
;
A
#
# COMPACT_ATOMS: atom_id res chain seq x y z
N MET A 1 -1.64 11.03 10.84
CA MET A 1 -1.36 10.55 9.47
C MET A 1 0.13 10.69 9.26
N GLY A 2 0.89 9.59 9.26
CA GLY A 2 2.35 9.66 9.11
C GLY A 2 2.75 10.22 7.74
N GLU A 3 3.61 11.23 7.72
CA GLU A 3 4.15 11.77 6.48
C GLU A 3 5.12 10.75 5.85
N ARG A 4 4.85 10.37 4.59
CA ARG A 4 5.73 9.47 3.86
C ARG A 4 6.96 10.21 3.34
N ILE A 5 8.15 9.66 3.58
CA ILE A 5 9.40 10.19 3.03
C ILE A 5 9.49 9.85 1.53
N ARG A 6 9.70 10.87 0.69
CA ARG A 6 9.67 10.77 -0.79
C ARG A 6 11.03 11.06 -1.43
N GLY A 7 11.10 10.86 -2.76
CA GLY A 7 12.27 11.20 -3.58
C GLY A 7 13.52 10.37 -3.24
N SER A 8 14.70 10.95 -3.45
CA SER A 8 16.00 10.31 -3.22
C SER A 8 16.21 9.89 -1.76
N ALA A 9 15.70 10.68 -0.81
CA ALA A 9 15.71 10.36 0.62
C ALA A 9 14.93 9.06 0.89
N GLY A 10 13.72 8.94 0.33
CA GLY A 10 12.91 7.73 0.44
C GLY A 10 13.56 6.50 -0.19
N VAL A 11 14.24 6.66 -1.33
CA VAL A 11 14.99 5.56 -1.98
C VAL A 11 16.14 5.08 -1.09
N LYS A 12 16.93 6.00 -0.52
CA LYS A 12 18.02 5.67 0.42
C LYS A 12 17.48 4.96 1.65
N LEU A 13 16.38 5.45 2.21
CA LEU A 13 15.75 4.87 3.38
C LEU A 13 15.27 3.43 3.14
N ARG A 14 14.60 3.16 2.02
CA ARG A 14 14.16 1.80 1.66
C ARG A 14 15.33 0.83 1.52
N LYS A 15 16.41 1.25 0.86
CA LYS A 15 17.63 0.43 0.75
C LYS A 15 18.21 0.10 2.13
N ARG A 16 18.28 1.10 3.02
CA ARG A 16 18.75 0.92 4.40
C ARG A 16 17.84 -0.01 5.21
N ARG A 17 16.51 0.09 5.05
CA ARG A 17 15.53 -0.79 5.70
C ARG A 17 15.66 -2.25 5.23
N LEU A 18 15.79 -2.48 3.93
CA LEU A 18 16.02 -3.83 3.38
C LEU A 18 17.29 -4.47 3.95
N ALA A 19 18.38 -3.68 4.03
CA ALA A 19 19.67 -4.16 4.53
C ALA A 19 19.63 -4.63 6.00
N ARG A 20 18.69 -4.16 6.83
CA ARG A 20 18.54 -4.60 8.24
C ARG A 20 18.35 -6.11 8.39
N THR A 21 17.77 -6.73 7.38
CA THR A 21 17.43 -8.17 7.35
C THR A 21 18.31 -8.95 6.36
N GLY A 22 19.40 -8.34 5.88
CA GLY A 22 20.18 -8.90 4.77
C GLY A 22 19.38 -9.03 3.45
N GLY A 23 18.27 -8.29 3.31
CA GLY A 23 17.34 -8.42 2.18
C GLY A 23 16.47 -9.67 2.24
N LEU A 24 16.28 -10.30 3.40
CA LEU A 24 15.42 -11.46 3.58
C LEU A 24 13.99 -11.07 4.02
N CYS A 25 13.04 -11.92 3.66
CA CYS A 25 11.64 -11.80 4.09
C CYS A 25 11.48 -12.28 5.53
N GLU A 26 11.08 -11.38 6.43
CA GLU A 26 10.94 -11.67 7.87
C GLU A 26 9.84 -12.72 8.15
N ARG A 27 8.73 -12.71 7.39
CA ARG A 27 7.68 -13.74 7.49
C ARG A 27 8.16 -15.12 7.04
N CYS A 28 8.98 -15.18 5.98
CA CYS A 28 9.54 -16.45 5.52
C CYS A 28 10.58 -16.98 6.52
N GLU A 29 11.44 -16.12 7.03
CA GLU A 29 12.48 -16.47 7.99
C GLU A 29 11.87 -17.03 9.29
N ALA A 30 10.83 -16.37 9.82
CA ALA A 30 10.07 -16.87 10.96
C ALA A 30 9.42 -18.25 10.72
N ALA A 31 9.13 -18.58 9.45
CA ALA A 31 8.61 -19.88 9.04
C ALA A 31 9.71 -20.89 8.64
N GLY A 32 10.99 -20.60 8.90
CA GLY A 32 12.13 -21.45 8.55
C GLY A 32 12.45 -21.50 7.05
N ARG A 33 12.00 -20.52 6.27
CA ARG A 33 12.23 -20.42 4.81
C ARG A 33 13.14 -19.24 4.50
N VAL A 34 14.05 -19.42 3.55
CA VAL A 34 14.89 -18.33 3.05
C VAL A 34 14.29 -17.80 1.76
N THR A 35 13.89 -16.53 1.75
CA THR A 35 13.33 -15.86 0.57
C THR A 35 13.74 -14.40 0.56
N LEU A 36 14.09 -13.86 -0.61
CA LEU A 36 14.43 -12.45 -0.76
C LEU A 36 13.20 -11.57 -0.55
N ALA A 37 13.37 -10.48 0.21
CA ALA A 37 12.39 -9.43 0.32
C ALA A 37 12.41 -8.51 -0.92
N THR A 38 11.23 -8.17 -1.42
CA THR A 38 11.01 -7.28 -2.57
C THR A 38 10.35 -5.97 -2.16
N ARG A 39 9.81 -5.90 -0.94
CA ARG A 39 9.04 -4.77 -0.42
C ARG A 39 9.44 -4.46 1.02
N VAL A 40 9.46 -3.17 1.33
CA VAL A 40 9.44 -2.66 2.72
C VAL A 40 8.01 -2.26 3.00
N ASP A 41 7.35 -3.04 3.83
CA ASP A 41 5.95 -2.90 4.22
C ASP A 41 5.81 -2.15 5.54
N HIS A 42 4.72 -1.39 5.70
CA HIS A 42 4.37 -0.74 6.96
C HIS A 42 3.50 -1.70 7.80
N ILE A 43 3.91 -2.00 9.03
CA ILE A 43 3.20 -2.94 9.91
C ILE A 43 1.76 -2.44 10.16
N GLN A 44 1.64 -1.18 10.56
CA GLN A 44 0.40 -0.39 10.47
C GLN A 44 0.46 0.46 9.19
N PRO A 45 -0.46 0.27 8.23
CA PRO A 45 -0.49 1.05 7.00
C PRO A 45 -0.63 2.55 7.27
N LEU A 46 0.05 3.38 6.47
CA LEU A 46 -0.09 4.83 6.55
C LEU A 46 -1.55 5.30 6.35
N ALA A 47 -2.32 4.58 5.52
CA ALA A 47 -3.74 4.84 5.28
C ALA A 47 -4.62 4.63 6.54
N LEU A 48 -4.16 3.79 7.47
CA LEU A 48 -4.80 3.50 8.75
C LEU A 48 -4.11 4.24 9.91
N GLY A 49 -3.40 5.33 9.61
CA GLY A 49 -2.79 6.20 10.62
C GLY A 49 -1.37 5.81 11.03
N GLY A 50 -0.75 4.79 10.43
CA GLY A 50 0.62 4.41 10.72
C GLY A 50 1.66 5.49 10.41
N GLU A 51 2.81 5.40 11.08
CA GLU A 51 3.94 6.31 10.92
C GLU A 51 5.01 5.73 9.97
N ASP A 52 5.76 6.58 9.28
CA ASP A 52 6.86 6.15 8.39
C ASP A 52 8.20 6.00 9.14
N VAL A 53 8.17 5.33 10.29
CA VAL A 53 9.34 5.06 11.15
C VAL A 53 9.87 3.64 10.95
N ASP A 54 11.10 3.37 11.37
CA ASP A 54 11.75 2.07 11.11
C ASP A 54 11.10 0.94 11.92
N GLU A 55 10.59 1.25 13.10
CA GLU A 55 9.89 0.37 14.02
C GLU A 55 8.55 -0.10 13.43
N ASN A 56 7.93 0.71 12.57
CA ASN A 56 6.70 0.38 11.87
C ASN A 56 6.96 -0.25 10.50
N THR A 57 8.15 -0.84 10.27
CA THR A 57 8.47 -1.47 8.98
C THR A 57 8.96 -2.90 9.09
N ARG A 58 8.58 -3.70 8.10
CA ARG A 58 9.04 -5.07 7.89
C ARG A 58 9.37 -5.33 6.42
N ASN A 59 10.32 -6.23 6.18
CA ASN A 59 10.74 -6.63 4.84
C ASN A 59 10.02 -7.92 4.43
N LEU A 60 9.33 -7.87 3.30
CA LEU A 60 8.50 -8.98 2.81
C LEU A 60 8.83 -9.33 1.36
N CYS A 61 8.70 -10.62 1.02
CA CYS A 61 8.60 -11.07 -0.36
C CYS A 61 7.21 -10.76 -0.93
N GLU A 62 7.06 -10.80 -2.26
CA GLU A 62 5.80 -10.45 -2.91
C GLU A 62 4.59 -11.26 -2.41
N PRO A 63 4.66 -12.60 -2.27
CA PRO A 63 3.52 -13.38 -1.78
C PRO A 63 3.09 -12.97 -0.36
N CYS A 64 4.04 -12.86 0.57
CA CYS A 64 3.74 -12.45 1.94
C CYS A 64 3.22 -11.01 2.01
N HIS A 65 3.69 -10.11 1.14
CA HIS A 65 3.18 -8.75 1.06
C HIS A 65 1.72 -8.71 0.58
N LEU A 66 1.36 -9.52 -0.41
CA LEU A 66 -0.03 -9.61 -0.88
C LEU A 66 -0.98 -10.16 0.18
N GLU A 67 -0.56 -11.22 0.89
CA GLU A 67 -1.32 -11.79 2.02
C GLU A 67 -1.58 -10.73 3.10
N VAL A 68 -0.52 -10.06 3.54
CA VAL A 68 -0.58 -8.96 4.51
C VAL A 68 -1.53 -7.85 4.05
N THR A 69 -1.42 -7.43 2.79
CA THR A 69 -2.25 -6.35 2.26
C THR A 69 -3.72 -6.77 2.28
N ALA A 70 -4.01 -8.01 1.90
CA ALA A 70 -5.37 -8.54 1.94
C ALA A 70 -5.91 -8.59 3.39
N GLU A 71 -5.11 -9.05 4.36
CA GLU A 71 -5.45 -9.05 5.78
C GLU A 71 -5.74 -7.63 6.30
N GLN A 72 -4.85 -6.66 6.02
CA GLN A 72 -4.94 -5.28 6.52
C GLN A 72 -6.14 -4.50 5.96
N PHE A 73 -6.59 -4.85 4.75
CA PHE A 73 -7.71 -4.20 4.07
C PHE A 73 -8.94 -5.11 3.98
N ASN A 74 -9.06 -6.09 4.90
CA ASN A 74 -10.21 -6.97 5.08
C ASN A 74 -10.68 -7.64 3.78
N HIS A 75 -9.74 -8.12 2.96
CA HIS A 75 -9.98 -8.76 1.67
C HIS A 75 -10.95 -7.96 0.78
N ALA A 76 -10.85 -6.63 0.81
CA ALA A 76 -11.71 -5.76 0.01
C ALA A 76 -11.69 -6.20 -1.47
N ALA A 77 -12.87 -6.54 -2.00
CA ALA A 77 -13.00 -7.00 -3.37
C ALA A 77 -12.54 -5.90 -4.34
N PRO A 78 -11.82 -6.26 -5.42
CA PRO A 78 -11.56 -5.33 -6.51
C PRO A 78 -12.90 -4.81 -7.08
N ILE A 79 -12.93 -3.55 -7.51
CA ILE A 79 -14.06 -3.00 -8.27
C ILE A 79 -14.27 -3.90 -9.51
N GLU A 80 -15.48 -4.47 -9.65
CA GLU A 80 -15.75 -5.57 -10.59
C GLU A 80 -15.71 -5.12 -12.07
N GLY A 81 -15.97 -3.85 -12.36
CA GLY A 81 -15.94 -3.30 -13.71
C GLY A 81 -14.56 -2.76 -14.09
N ARG A 82 -13.82 -3.53 -14.90
CA ARG A 82 -12.63 -3.05 -15.61
C ARG A 82 -13.03 -2.56 -17.00
N GLY A 83 -13.01 -1.25 -17.21
CA GLY A 83 -13.32 -0.65 -18.51
C GLY A 83 -13.45 0.86 -18.45
N ILE A 84 -13.27 1.51 -19.60
CA ILE A 84 -13.50 2.94 -19.81
C ILE A 84 -14.52 3.07 -20.94
N GLY A 85 -15.62 3.78 -20.68
CA GLY A 85 -16.66 4.09 -21.65
C GLY A 85 -16.19 5.08 -22.72
N ARG A 86 -17.00 5.28 -23.75
CA ARG A 86 -16.72 6.25 -24.83
C ARG A 86 -16.69 7.71 -24.35
N ASP A 87 -17.32 7.99 -23.21
CA ASP A 87 -17.31 9.26 -22.50
C ASP A 87 -16.06 9.46 -21.63
N GLY A 88 -15.15 8.48 -21.59
CA GLY A 88 -13.94 8.51 -20.78
C GLY A 88 -14.18 8.17 -19.30
N ARG A 89 -15.38 7.76 -18.91
CA ARG A 89 -15.69 7.37 -17.52
C ARG A 89 -15.47 5.88 -17.31
N PRO A 90 -15.07 5.45 -16.10
CA PRO A 90 -15.03 4.02 -15.76
C PRO A 90 -16.39 3.37 -16.00
N THR A 91 -16.42 2.12 -16.45
CA THR A 91 -17.70 1.44 -16.75
C THR A 91 -18.40 0.89 -15.50
N SER A 92 -17.67 0.69 -14.40
CA SER A 92 -18.23 0.16 -13.15
C SER A 92 -19.07 1.20 -12.41
N ALA A 93 -20.31 0.88 -12.07
CA ALA A 93 -21.21 1.80 -11.35
C ALA A 93 -20.71 2.15 -9.94
N ASP A 94 -20.05 1.21 -9.27
CA ASP A 94 -19.43 1.33 -7.95
C ASP A 94 -18.09 2.09 -7.98
N HIS A 95 -17.54 2.40 -9.16
CA HIS A 95 -16.29 3.15 -9.25
C HIS A 95 -16.43 4.55 -8.62
N PRO A 96 -15.47 5.03 -7.79
CA PRO A 96 -15.57 6.31 -7.10
C PRO A 96 -15.87 7.54 -7.97
N TRP A 97 -15.53 7.50 -9.26
CA TRP A 97 -15.84 8.57 -10.24
C TRP A 97 -17.27 8.57 -10.78
N ASN A 98 -18.01 7.47 -10.58
CA ASN A 98 -19.39 7.30 -10.99
C ASN A 98 -20.38 7.40 -9.83
N ARG A 99 -19.89 7.36 -8.58
CA ARG A 99 -20.70 7.61 -7.38
C ARG A 99 -21.26 9.05 -7.43
N ASP A 100 -22.54 9.20 -7.08
CA ASP A 100 -23.20 10.51 -6.99
C ASP A 100 -22.41 11.44 -6.04
N ARG A 101 -22.09 12.64 -6.53
CA ARG A 101 -21.35 13.68 -5.83
C ARG A 101 -22.30 14.69 -5.17
N SER A 102 -23.45 14.26 -4.66
CA SER A 102 -24.41 15.13 -3.95
C SER A 102 -23.90 15.62 -2.58
N GLY A 103 -22.58 15.77 -2.40
CA GLY A 103 -21.93 16.45 -1.30
C GLY A 103 -20.98 17.53 -1.84
N PRO A 104 -20.76 18.64 -1.11
CA PRO A 104 -20.00 19.77 -1.63
C PRO A 104 -18.56 19.36 -2.01
N PRO A 105 -17.99 19.93 -3.08
CA PRO A 105 -16.68 19.54 -3.57
C PRO A 105 -15.60 19.83 -2.51
N PRO A 106 -14.65 18.90 -2.27
CA PRO A 106 -13.51 19.19 -1.40
C PRO A 106 -12.60 20.20 -2.11
N GLY A 107 -12.56 21.43 -1.61
CA GLY A 107 -11.59 22.45 -2.02
C GLY A 107 -12.13 23.66 -2.78
N SER A 108 -13.31 24.18 -2.44
CA SER A 108 -13.62 25.58 -2.75
C SER A 108 -12.66 26.48 -1.97
N LYS A 109 -11.57 26.91 -2.61
CA LYS A 109 -10.86 28.10 -2.17
C LYS A 109 -11.80 29.29 -2.37
N VAL A 110 -12.17 29.94 -1.27
CA VAL A 110 -12.64 31.32 -1.26
C VAL A 110 -11.43 32.22 -1.47
#